data_AF-A0A533IBI0-F1
#
_entry.id   AF-A0A533IBI0-F1
#
_cell.length_a   1.000
_cell.length_b   1.000
_cell.length_c   1.000
_cell.angle_alpha   90.00
_cell.angle_beta   90.00
_cell.angle_gamma   90.00
#
_symmetry.space_group_name_H-M   'P 1'
#
loop_
_entity.id
_entity.type
_entity.pdbx_description
1 polymer ?
#
loop_
_entity_poly.entity_id
_entity_poly.type
_entity_poly.pdbx_seq_one_letter_code
_entity_poly.pdbx_strand_id
1 'polypeptide(L)'
;MIRLAVLLGLCVADPSLACEPPLNKADAIDNRIRVGPQCEYDNAAPDDNYLQVNGKPVVDIGGGKIGQRQSSSDSCFFAQQMMFVDCSTAELIVIDGINEDSGIAGMGAQSVTKLQRAGGGPIALGPKTTVAELARISDRHGFDYKLGADIYQRVEARNRVDPYCGCKLYYPGSAGAGR
;
A
#
# COMPACT_ATOMS: atom_id res chain seq x y z
N MET A 1 -63.15 43.18 -13.11
CA MET A 1 -62.76 42.08 -12.21
C MET A 1 -61.42 41.54 -12.71
N ILE A 2 -60.32 41.95 -12.06
CA ILE A 2 -58.95 41.65 -12.50
C ILE A 2 -58.46 40.40 -11.77
N ARG A 3 -58.04 39.38 -12.52
CA ARG A 3 -57.40 38.17 -12.01
C ARG A 3 -55.93 38.46 -11.74
N LEU A 4 -55.49 38.32 -10.49
CA LEU A 4 -54.07 38.35 -10.12
C LEU A 4 -53.64 36.91 -9.81
N ALA A 5 -52.93 36.29 -10.76
CA ALA A 5 -52.29 34.99 -10.56
C ALA A 5 -50.85 35.24 -10.10
N VAL A 6 -50.55 34.88 -8.84
CA VAL A 6 -49.21 34.95 -8.27
C VAL A 6 -48.56 33.58 -8.49
N LEU A 7 -47.64 33.48 -9.45
CA LEU A 7 -46.73 32.34 -9.57
C LEU A 7 -45.61 32.52 -8.54
N LEU A 8 -45.63 31.76 -7.46
CA LEU A 8 -44.46 31.54 -6.61
C LEU A 8 -43.56 30.52 -7.31
N GLY A 9 -42.46 31.00 -7.90
CA GLY A 9 -41.36 30.16 -8.38
C GLY A 9 -40.57 29.62 -7.19
N LEU A 10 -40.67 28.31 -6.94
CA LEU A 10 -39.76 27.59 -6.06
C LEU A 10 -38.42 27.43 -6.78
N CYS A 11 -37.41 28.20 -6.35
CA CYS A 11 -36.01 27.91 -6.66
C CYS A 11 -35.60 26.67 -5.86
N VAL A 12 -35.64 25.50 -6.50
CA VAL A 12 -34.98 24.29 -6.01
C VAL A 12 -33.48 24.50 -6.27
N ALA A 13 -32.74 24.91 -5.24
CA ALA A 13 -31.29 24.96 -5.31
C ALA A 13 -30.79 23.52 -5.25
N ASP A 14 -30.32 22.98 -6.38
CA ASP A 14 -29.59 21.73 -6.41
C ASP A 14 -28.35 21.87 -5.52
N PRO A 15 -28.19 21.09 -4.45
CA PRO A 15 -26.90 20.95 -3.79
C PRO A 15 -26.08 19.96 -4.63
N SER A 16 -25.82 20.29 -5.89
CA SER A 16 -24.64 19.76 -6.55
C SER A 16 -23.43 20.48 -5.95
N LEU A 17 -23.16 20.18 -4.69
CA LEU A 17 -21.80 20.22 -4.15
C LEU A 17 -21.04 19.13 -4.90
N ALA A 18 -20.79 19.40 -6.17
CA ALA A 18 -19.78 18.74 -6.95
C ALA A 18 -18.52 18.83 -6.08
N CYS A 19 -18.01 17.67 -5.70
CA CYS A 19 -16.62 17.51 -5.39
C CYS A 19 -15.85 17.97 -6.63
N GLU A 20 -15.72 19.27 -6.86
CA GLU A 20 -14.67 19.78 -7.71
C GLU A 20 -13.40 19.33 -7.01
N PRO A 21 -12.62 18.40 -7.59
CA PRO A 21 -11.32 18.12 -7.03
C PRO A 21 -10.61 19.47 -7.01
N PRO A 22 -10.07 19.91 -5.86
CA PRO A 22 -9.28 21.13 -5.86
C PRO A 22 -8.27 20.98 -7.00
N LEU A 23 -8.26 21.95 -7.91
CA LEU A 23 -7.19 22.11 -8.88
C LEU A 23 -5.94 22.37 -8.05
N ASN A 24 -5.33 21.29 -7.53
CA ASN A 24 -4.02 21.30 -6.95
C ASN A 24 -3.08 21.55 -8.12
N LYS A 25 -2.87 22.85 -8.34
CA LYS A 25 -1.85 23.46 -9.17
C LYS A 25 -0.56 22.64 -9.07
N ALA A 26 -0.03 22.28 -10.23
CA ALA A 26 1.37 22.28 -10.73
C ALA A 26 2.60 22.21 -9.80
N ASP A 27 2.46 22.40 -8.50
CA ASP A 27 3.43 22.23 -7.43
C ASP A 27 2.99 21.09 -6.50
N ALA A 28 2.38 20.02 -7.04
CA ALA A 28 2.38 18.73 -6.35
C ALA A 28 3.86 18.38 -6.14
N ILE A 29 4.35 18.74 -4.96
CA ILE A 29 5.75 18.73 -4.61
C ILE A 29 6.26 17.33 -4.91
N ASP A 30 7.20 17.21 -5.86
CA ASP A 30 8.05 16.03 -6.06
C ASP A 30 8.77 15.75 -4.74
N ASN A 31 8.05 15.06 -3.85
CA ASN A 31 8.53 14.69 -2.55
C ASN A 31 9.36 13.45 -2.77
N ARG A 32 10.66 13.66 -3.03
CA ARG A 32 11.64 12.58 -3.08
C ARG A 32 11.42 11.61 -1.93
N ILE A 33 11.52 10.33 -2.24
CA ILE A 33 11.46 9.27 -1.23
C ILE A 33 12.43 9.59 -0.09
N ARG A 34 11.93 9.51 1.15
CA ARG A 34 12.74 9.60 2.36
C ARG A 34 12.90 8.21 2.90
N VAL A 35 14.14 7.72 3.01
CA VAL A 35 14.44 6.40 3.60
C VAL A 35 15.07 6.59 4.96
N GLY A 36 14.51 5.95 5.98
CA GLY A 36 15.01 5.97 7.35
C GLY A 36 16.01 4.84 7.65
N PRO A 37 16.63 4.87 8.84
CA PRO A 37 17.69 3.94 9.22
C PRO A 37 17.23 2.48 9.40
N GLN A 38 15.92 2.22 9.55
CA GLN A 38 15.34 0.88 9.65
C GLN A 38 14.64 0.46 8.35
N CYS A 39 15.04 1.07 7.22
CA CYS A 39 14.47 0.86 5.89
C CYS A 39 12.97 1.20 5.81
N GLU A 40 12.43 1.94 6.78
CA GLU A 40 11.17 2.65 6.62
C GLU A 40 11.31 3.71 5.53
N TYR A 41 10.22 4.02 4.85
CA TYR A 41 10.24 5.07 3.84
C TYR A 41 8.92 5.81 3.73
N ASP A 42 9.00 7.07 3.34
CA ASP A 42 7.87 7.93 3.07
C ASP A 42 7.92 8.43 1.62
N ASN A 43 6.75 8.60 1.01
CA ASN A 43 6.54 9.17 -0.33
C ASN A 43 7.19 8.37 -1.48
N ALA A 44 7.21 7.04 -1.41
CA ALA A 44 7.55 6.25 -2.59
C ALA A 44 6.36 6.26 -3.56
N ALA A 45 6.53 6.82 -4.77
CA ALA A 45 5.48 6.85 -5.78
C ALA A 45 6.07 6.57 -7.17
N PRO A 46 5.35 5.84 -8.06
CA PRO A 46 5.79 5.60 -9.42
C PRO A 46 6.02 6.90 -10.20
N ASP A 47 5.21 7.92 -9.93
CA ASP A 47 5.32 9.28 -10.47
C ASP A 47 4.69 10.31 -9.50
N ASP A 48 4.77 11.60 -9.85
CA ASP A 48 4.34 12.74 -9.01
C ASP A 48 2.80 12.88 -8.86
N ASN A 49 2.00 12.06 -9.56
CA ASN A 49 0.53 12.12 -9.59
C ASN A 49 -0.16 10.93 -8.90
N TYR A 50 0.58 9.96 -8.39
CA TYR A 50 0.03 8.70 -7.89
C TYR A 50 0.10 8.54 -6.36
N LEU A 51 -0.69 7.57 -5.88
CA LEU A 51 -0.74 7.05 -4.52
C LEU A 51 0.67 6.95 -3.89
N GLN A 52 0.92 7.79 -2.90
CA GLN A 52 2.13 7.73 -2.09
C GLN A 52 2.14 6.42 -1.30
N VAL A 53 3.18 5.62 -1.48
CA VAL A 53 3.43 4.40 -0.72
C VAL A 53 4.42 4.72 0.40
N ASN A 54 4.04 4.36 1.62
CA ASN A 54 4.86 4.50 2.81
C ASN A 54 5.15 3.10 3.37
N GLY A 55 6.40 2.83 3.73
CA GLY A 55 6.84 1.59 4.36
C GLY A 55 7.12 1.81 5.84
N LYS A 56 6.56 0.98 6.72
CA LYS A 56 6.95 0.95 8.13
C LYS A 56 8.35 0.35 8.30
N PRO A 57 9.01 0.50 9.48
CA PRO A 57 10.28 -0.17 9.73
C PRO A 57 10.23 -1.65 9.38
N VAL A 58 11.30 -2.15 8.77
CA VAL A 58 11.43 -3.58 8.48
C VAL A 58 11.55 -4.34 9.80
N VAL A 59 10.91 -5.50 9.86
CA VAL A 59 10.98 -6.42 11.00
C VAL A 59 11.78 -7.65 10.59
N ASP A 60 12.79 -8.00 11.38
CA ASP A 60 13.46 -9.29 11.29
C ASP A 60 12.56 -10.41 11.82
N ILE A 61 12.25 -11.38 10.97
CA ILE A 61 11.43 -12.56 11.29
C ILE A 61 12.31 -13.72 11.78
N GLY A 62 13.62 -13.65 11.57
CA GLY A 62 14.58 -14.73 11.80
C GLY A 62 14.75 -15.64 10.57
N GLY A 63 15.84 -16.42 10.54
CA GLY A 63 16.08 -17.40 9.47
C GLY A 63 16.34 -16.79 8.09
N GLY A 64 16.89 -15.57 8.04
CA GLY A 64 17.12 -14.85 6.80
C GLY A 64 15.84 -14.27 6.19
N LYS A 65 14.80 -14.06 7.00
CA LYS A 65 13.50 -13.53 6.54
C LYS A 65 13.25 -12.17 7.16
N ILE A 66 12.73 -11.26 6.34
CA ILE A 66 12.27 -9.95 6.79
C ILE A 66 10.84 -9.70 6.31
N GLY A 67 10.12 -8.87 7.05
CA GLY A 67 8.78 -8.42 6.70
C GLY A 67 8.65 -6.91 6.81
N GLN A 68 7.79 -6.33 5.99
CA GLN A 68 7.46 -4.90 6.06
C GLN A 68 5.99 -4.69 5.76
N ARG A 69 5.34 -3.82 6.54
CA ARG A 69 4.01 -3.32 6.19
C ARG A 69 4.17 -2.06 5.34
N GLN A 70 3.49 -2.05 4.21
CA GLN A 70 3.39 -0.92 3.31
C GLN A 70 1.97 -0.38 3.35
N SER A 71 1.81 0.92 3.14
CA SER A 71 0.50 1.57 3.06
C SER A 71 0.49 2.60 1.96
N SER A 72 -0.55 2.59 1.15
CA SER A 72 -0.89 3.67 0.23
C SER A 72 -2.19 4.32 0.65
N SER A 73 -2.26 5.64 0.50
CA SER A 73 -3.48 6.39 0.79
C SER A 73 -3.68 7.49 -0.23
N ASP A 74 -4.88 7.61 -0.75
CA ASP A 74 -5.39 8.84 -1.37
C ASP A 74 -6.57 9.38 -0.54
N SER A 75 -7.25 10.39 -1.07
CA SER A 75 -8.38 11.04 -0.38
C SER A 75 -9.59 10.12 -0.13
N CYS A 76 -9.69 8.98 -0.83
CA CYS A 76 -10.88 8.13 -0.82
C CYS A 76 -10.58 6.66 -0.47
N PHE A 77 -9.31 6.24 -0.57
CA PHE A 77 -8.91 4.86 -0.45
C PHE A 77 -7.63 4.72 0.37
N PHE A 78 -7.65 3.74 1.27
CA PHE A 78 -6.49 3.33 2.05
C PHE A 78 -6.18 1.88 1.75
N ALA A 79 -4.98 1.57 1.29
CA ALA A 79 -4.52 0.21 1.11
C ALA A 79 -3.30 -0.10 1.96
N GLN A 80 -3.25 -1.32 2.49
CA GLN A 80 -2.06 -1.88 3.11
C GLN A 80 -1.63 -3.11 2.35
N GLN A 81 -0.32 -3.32 2.28
CA GLN A 81 0.30 -4.52 1.72
C GLN A 81 1.34 -5.05 2.70
N MET A 82 1.54 -6.37 2.66
CA MET A 82 2.58 -7.04 3.43
C MET A 82 3.67 -7.50 2.46
N MET A 83 4.85 -6.89 2.57
CA MET A 83 6.05 -7.35 1.88
C MET A 83 6.77 -8.39 2.75
N PHE A 84 7.16 -9.50 2.13
CA PHE A 84 8.01 -10.53 2.72
C PHE A 84 9.16 -10.82 1.78
N VAL A 85 10.37 -10.90 2.35
CA VAL A 85 11.60 -11.17 1.59
C VAL A 85 12.35 -12.32 2.23
N ASP A 86 12.74 -13.28 1.40
CA ASP A 86 13.72 -14.29 1.74
C ASP A 86 15.11 -13.81 1.32
N CYS A 87 15.89 -13.33 2.29
CA CYS A 87 17.23 -12.81 2.03
C CYS A 87 18.21 -13.91 1.57
N SER A 88 17.95 -15.18 1.89
CA SER A 88 18.82 -16.28 1.46
C SER A 88 18.68 -16.60 -0.03
N THR A 89 17.47 -16.52 -0.57
CA THR A 89 17.18 -16.80 -1.99
C THR A 89 17.04 -15.54 -2.84
N ALA A 90 16.98 -14.36 -2.19
CA ALA A 90 16.58 -13.10 -2.80
C ALA A 90 15.21 -13.17 -3.49
N GLU A 91 14.28 -13.94 -2.93
CA GLU A 91 12.89 -13.99 -3.36
C GLU A 91 12.05 -13.00 -2.55
N LEU A 92 10.97 -12.53 -3.19
CA LEU A 92 10.09 -11.51 -2.64
C LEU A 92 8.64 -11.81 -3.01
N ILE A 93 7.74 -11.56 -2.05
CA ILE A 93 6.29 -11.53 -2.26
C ILE A 93 5.70 -10.29 -1.59
N VAL A 94 4.76 -9.64 -2.28
CA VAL A 94 3.91 -8.58 -1.70
C VAL A 94 2.48 -9.07 -1.76
N ILE A 95 1.80 -9.10 -0.62
CA ILE A 95 0.42 -9.57 -0.49
C ILE A 95 -0.47 -8.38 -0.14
N ASP A 96 -1.56 -8.20 -0.88
CA ASP A 96 -2.52 -7.13 -0.65
C ASP A 96 -3.35 -7.41 0.61
N GLY A 97 -3.66 -6.35 1.35
CA GLY A 97 -4.51 -6.41 2.53
C GLY A 97 -5.93 -6.82 2.17
N ILE A 98 -6.67 -7.32 3.16
CA ILE A 98 -8.06 -7.73 2.97
C ILE A 98 -8.95 -6.48 3.01
N ASN A 99 -9.90 -6.38 2.08
CA ASN A 99 -10.91 -5.34 2.07
C ASN A 99 -11.71 -5.34 3.39
N GLU A 100 -11.77 -4.19 4.03
CA GLU A 100 -12.61 -3.89 5.17
C GLU A 100 -13.75 -3.01 4.66
N ASP A 101 -14.97 -3.54 4.76
CA ASP A 101 -16.18 -2.79 4.42
C ASP A 101 -16.33 -1.64 5.43
N SER A 102 -16.33 -0.40 4.92
CA SER A 102 -16.54 0.80 5.73
C SER A 102 -18.03 1.06 5.98
N GLY A 103 -18.93 0.36 5.28
CA GLY A 103 -20.36 0.65 5.23
C GLY A 103 -20.72 1.92 4.44
N ILE A 104 -19.73 2.63 3.89
CA ILE A 104 -19.92 3.84 3.09
C ILE A 104 -19.42 3.57 1.66
N ALA A 105 -20.31 3.73 0.68
CA ALA A 105 -20.00 3.51 -0.73
C ALA A 105 -18.83 4.41 -1.18
N GLY A 106 -17.81 3.80 -1.80
CA GLY A 106 -16.61 4.51 -2.26
C GLY A 106 -15.54 4.74 -1.20
N MET A 107 -15.78 4.37 0.07
CA MET A 107 -14.77 4.33 1.11
C MET A 107 -14.39 2.87 1.39
N GLY A 108 -13.16 2.49 1.06
CA GLY A 108 -12.65 1.15 1.33
C GLY A 108 -11.30 1.24 2.01
N ALA A 109 -11.02 0.29 2.91
CA ALA A 109 -9.71 0.10 3.48
C ALA A 109 -9.21 -1.32 3.19
N GLN A 110 -7.97 -1.50 2.77
CA GLN A 110 -7.31 -2.81 2.80
C GLN A 110 -6.38 -2.86 4.01
N SER A 111 -6.50 -3.93 4.79
CA SER A 111 -5.76 -4.09 6.04
C SER A 111 -4.97 -5.40 6.04
N VAL A 112 -3.70 -5.32 6.40
CA VAL A 112 -2.86 -6.53 6.57
C VAL A 112 -3.08 -7.20 7.92
N THR A 113 -3.75 -6.52 8.87
CA THR A 113 -3.99 -7.07 10.22
C THR A 113 -4.75 -8.40 10.14
N LYS A 114 -5.76 -8.48 9.25
CA LYS A 114 -6.57 -9.68 9.03
C LYS A 114 -5.87 -10.76 8.20
N LEU A 115 -4.73 -10.47 7.59
CA LEU A 115 -3.88 -11.50 6.98
C LEU A 115 -3.10 -12.27 8.04
N GLN A 116 -2.66 -11.59 9.10
CA GLN A 116 -1.76 -12.13 10.11
C GLN A 116 -2.51 -12.89 11.21
N ARG A 117 -1.88 -13.96 11.73
CA ARG A 117 -2.46 -14.82 12.77
C ARG A 117 -2.90 -14.08 14.03
N ALA A 118 -2.18 -13.04 14.43
CA ALA A 118 -2.54 -12.20 15.59
C ALA A 118 -3.88 -11.46 15.39
N GLY A 119 -4.24 -11.14 14.15
CA GLY A 119 -5.54 -10.56 13.78
C GLY A 119 -6.58 -11.59 13.32
N GLY A 120 -6.35 -12.88 13.59
CA GLY A 120 -7.23 -13.98 13.17
C GLY A 120 -7.03 -14.46 11.73
N GLY A 121 -5.98 -13.99 11.04
CA GLY A 121 -5.67 -14.37 9.66
C GLY A 121 -4.90 -15.68 9.49
N PRO A 122 -4.80 -16.23 8.26
CA PRO A 122 -4.18 -17.52 8.01
C PRO A 122 -2.65 -17.47 7.91
N ILE A 123 -2.04 -16.28 7.79
CA ILE A 123 -0.60 -16.14 7.62
C ILE A 123 0.08 -16.04 8.99
N ALA A 124 0.97 -16.99 9.27
CA ALA A 124 1.88 -16.95 10.40
C ALA A 124 3.32 -16.90 9.87
N LEU A 125 3.93 -15.72 9.95
CA LEU A 125 5.33 -15.54 9.57
C LEU A 125 6.25 -16.14 10.63
N GLY A 126 7.29 -16.83 10.19
CA GLY A 126 8.34 -17.33 11.05
C GLY A 126 9.61 -17.70 10.27
N PRO A 127 10.66 -18.17 10.96
CA PRO A 127 11.98 -18.40 10.35
C PRO A 127 12.00 -19.44 9.22
N LYS A 128 10.97 -20.28 9.12
CA LYS A 128 10.82 -21.33 8.10
C LYS A 128 9.84 -20.96 6.99
N THR A 129 9.16 -19.81 7.10
CA THR A 129 8.22 -19.35 6.07
C THR A 129 8.97 -19.11 4.77
N THR A 130 8.37 -19.52 3.65
CA THR A 130 8.93 -19.33 2.30
C THR A 130 7.98 -18.53 1.42
N VAL A 131 8.51 -17.91 0.36
CA VAL A 131 7.69 -17.22 -0.63
C VAL A 131 6.66 -18.16 -1.28
N ALA A 132 7.07 -19.39 -1.62
CA ALA A 132 6.18 -20.40 -2.20
C ALA A 132 5.05 -20.81 -1.23
N GLU A 133 5.34 -20.93 0.07
CA GLU A 133 4.32 -21.20 1.08
C GLU A 133 3.30 -20.06 1.16
N LEU A 134 3.78 -18.81 1.18
CA LEU A 134 2.91 -17.63 1.23
C LEU A 134 2.03 -17.52 -0.01
N ALA A 135 2.58 -17.71 -1.21
CA ALA A 135 1.81 -17.75 -2.45
C ALA A 135 0.68 -18.80 -2.39
N ARG A 136 0.99 -20.03 -1.94
CA ARG A 136 -0.01 -21.10 -1.80
C ARG A 136 -1.09 -20.78 -0.75
N ILE A 137 -0.75 -20.07 0.32
CA ILE A 137 -1.74 -19.58 1.31
C ILE A 137 -2.63 -18.52 0.65
N SER A 138 -2.03 -17.57 -0.07
CA SER A 138 -2.77 -16.54 -0.79
C SER A 138 -3.76 -17.14 -1.80
N ASP A 139 -3.32 -18.09 -2.64
CA ASP A 139 -4.18 -18.80 -3.60
C ASP A 139 -5.37 -19.48 -2.92
N ARG A 140 -5.12 -20.17 -1.80
CA ARG A 140 -6.16 -20.90 -1.04
C ARG A 140 -7.21 -19.96 -0.46
N HIS A 141 -6.81 -18.77 -0.05
CA HIS A 141 -7.67 -17.81 0.64
C HIS A 141 -8.17 -16.68 -0.27
N GLY A 142 -7.77 -16.66 -1.55
CA GLY A 142 -8.14 -15.64 -2.51
C GLY A 142 -7.51 -14.28 -2.23
N PHE A 143 -6.29 -14.24 -1.70
CA PHE A 143 -5.55 -12.98 -1.52
C PHE A 143 -4.78 -12.63 -2.78
N ASP A 144 -4.88 -11.37 -3.20
CA ASP A 144 -4.05 -10.86 -4.29
C ASP A 144 -2.59 -10.73 -3.82
N TYR A 145 -1.66 -11.12 -4.69
CA TYR A 145 -0.24 -10.99 -4.42
C TYR A 145 0.58 -10.82 -5.69
N LYS A 146 1.80 -10.31 -5.52
CA LYS A 146 2.80 -10.14 -6.58
C LYS A 146 4.11 -10.79 -6.15
N LEU A 147 4.81 -11.39 -7.11
CA LEU A 147 6.11 -12.01 -6.90
C LEU A 147 7.21 -11.18 -7.57
N GLY A 148 8.39 -11.19 -6.99
CA GLY A 148 9.59 -10.60 -7.60
C GLY A 148 9.71 -9.10 -7.40
N ALA A 149 10.95 -8.62 -7.48
CA ALA A 149 11.30 -7.22 -7.23
C ALA A 149 11.05 -6.30 -8.44
N ASP A 150 10.67 -6.85 -9.60
CA ASP A 150 10.35 -6.08 -10.80
C ASP A 150 9.16 -5.13 -10.59
N ILE A 151 8.30 -5.42 -9.61
CA ILE A 151 7.22 -4.53 -9.18
C ILE A 151 7.73 -3.16 -8.71
N TYR A 152 8.95 -3.07 -8.18
CA TYR A 152 9.59 -1.81 -7.75
C TYR A 152 10.42 -1.15 -8.86
N GLN A 153 10.76 -1.88 -9.93
CA GLN A 153 11.59 -1.36 -11.02
C GLN A 153 10.82 -0.43 -11.97
N ARG A 154 9.47 -0.52 -11.96
CA ARG A 154 8.58 0.31 -12.78
C ARG A 154 8.41 1.74 -12.24
N VAL A 155 8.96 2.01 -11.07
CA VAL A 155 8.98 3.34 -10.44
C VAL A 155 10.14 4.16 -10.99
N GLU A 156 9.97 5.48 -11.15
CA GLU A 156 11.07 6.39 -11.49
C GLU A 156 12.25 6.22 -10.53
N ALA A 157 13.49 6.23 -11.06
CA ALA A 157 14.68 5.90 -10.28
C ALA A 157 14.83 6.70 -8.98
N ARG A 158 14.40 7.97 -8.97
CA ARG A 158 14.43 8.86 -7.80
C ARG A 158 13.48 8.45 -6.67
N ASN A 159 12.45 7.66 -6.96
CA ASN A 159 11.41 7.24 -6.03
C ASN A 159 11.42 5.73 -5.77
N ARG A 160 12.44 5.01 -6.27
CA ARG A 160 12.57 3.56 -6.08
C ARG A 160 12.90 3.23 -4.63
N VAL A 161 12.12 2.33 -4.07
CA VAL A 161 12.43 1.62 -2.82
C VAL A 161 13.35 0.47 -3.18
N ASP A 162 14.42 0.28 -2.41
CA ASP A 162 15.15 -0.99 -2.40
C ASP A 162 14.41 -1.98 -1.49
N PRO A 163 13.71 -2.98 -2.04
CA PRO A 163 12.95 -3.92 -1.22
C PRO A 163 13.87 -4.85 -0.39
N TYR A 164 15.16 -4.91 -0.70
CA TYR A 164 16.16 -5.72 0.01
C TYR A 164 16.94 -4.93 1.05
N CYS A 165 16.60 -3.66 1.32
CA CYS A 165 17.27 -2.84 2.32
C CYS A 165 17.37 -3.54 3.69
N GLY A 166 16.29 -4.22 4.11
CA GLY A 166 16.31 -4.99 5.35
C GLY A 166 17.28 -6.18 5.36
N CYS A 167 17.56 -6.78 4.20
CA CYS A 167 18.58 -7.82 4.09
C CYS A 167 19.98 -7.23 4.30
N LYS A 168 20.25 -6.02 3.82
CA LYS A 168 21.51 -5.30 4.07
C LYS A 168 21.67 -4.96 5.56
N LEU A 169 20.57 -4.62 6.22
CA LEU A 169 20.53 -4.28 7.65
C LEU A 169 20.72 -5.50 8.57
N TYR A 170 19.95 -6.57 8.39
CA TYR A 170 19.91 -7.70 9.32
C TYR A 170 20.75 -8.91 8.87
N TYR A 171 21.00 -9.06 7.57
CA TYR A 171 21.64 -10.24 6.97
C TYR A 171 22.69 -9.86 5.91
N PRO A 172 23.72 -9.06 6.23
CA PRO A 172 24.60 -8.41 5.24
C PRO A 172 25.39 -9.37 4.34
N GLY A 173 25.56 -10.65 4.72
CA GLY A 173 26.23 -11.67 3.91
C GLY A 173 25.28 -12.51 3.02
N SER A 174 24.00 -12.15 2.97
CA SER A 174 22.97 -12.92 2.24
C SER A 174 22.87 -12.55 0.76
N ALA A 175 22.24 -13.41 -0.05
CA ALA A 175 22.00 -13.12 -1.46
C ALA A 175 21.15 -11.85 -1.67
N GLY A 176 20.16 -11.64 -0.80
CA GLY A 176 19.32 -10.44 -0.79
C GLY A 176 20.11 -9.17 -0.49
N ALA A 177 21.10 -9.23 0.40
CA ALA A 177 21.94 -8.06 0.70
C ALA A 177 22.78 -7.60 -0.52
N GLY A 178 23.07 -8.51 -1.46
CA GLY A 178 23.77 -8.20 -2.71
C GLY A 178 22.88 -7.70 -3.85
N ARG A 179 21.56 -7.52 -3.63
CA ARG A 179 20.62 -7.00 -4.63
C ARG A 179 20.57 -5.47 -4.66
#